data_AF-A0A7J3XUH3-F1
#
_entry.id   AF-A0A7J3XUH3-F1
#
_cell.length_a   1.000
_cell.length_b   1.000
_cell.length_c   1.000
_cell.angle_alpha   90.00
_cell.angle_beta   90.00
_cell.angle_gamma   90.00
#
_symmetry.space_group_name_H-M   'P 1'
#
loop_
_entity.id
_entity.type
_entity.pdbx_description
1 polymer ?
#
loop_
_entity_poly.entity_id
_entity_poly.type
_entity_poly.pdbx_seq_one_letter_code
_entity_poly.pdbx_strand_id
1 'polypeptide(L)'
;MGSTFNVKRVVVASLLCAVLLAVGLGVLYYALTLGVTAPRAERNVVGVVRVEGPILSSMEAGRYVDAINRAAVDESVKAVVLVVDSPGGHAGLIERIYLDLLELKRVKPLLASVVSALSGGYYIAVAADYIYVCPTSEVGNVGVIGVAPPTLIPSEWILETGAYKATGFSKLLFPFNLSHALDSFVSAVVKGRGERLKLSATQLKRGLIYLGSEAVAVGLADEVGSLQRAVRRAAQEAGLVEYEVVDLTQAEEDSAKSTSSYSYAPPEWRDLTLEALNELHPPPAMYYLYLPPRSFAQRPPSAEAWMQGQAAAPSFGGGGRGLVLVDLSHGNKASWWELDALIAELVKRDVAVRFTSRWSELEDALRGASALIVASPTIPYSAEECEAVERFVNDGGLLLLFFDPAWEWVEVPALSWPINSLASRFGLYFAKGYLYNERESYGMYRNIYVKGFADSPLTKNLTSLVFFTATYIHCQDEGVAWAPEDTYSSEGEGAGRYPVIALVRGKGMVAAFGDLTFLKEPYCHLEDNYKLVANIASAIAEVKARAE
;
A
#
# COMPACT_ATOMS: atom_id res chain seq x y z
N MET A 1 25.09 103.66 -32.55
CA MET A 1 25.77 102.67 -31.70
C MET A 1 24.72 101.98 -30.85
N GLY A 2 24.40 100.71 -31.13
CA GLY A 2 23.43 99.93 -30.34
C GLY A 2 22.54 99.01 -31.17
N SER A 3 23.08 97.90 -31.70
CA SER A 3 22.24 96.77 -32.15
C SER A 3 22.97 95.43 -32.26
N THR A 4 24.31 95.39 -32.31
CA THR A 4 25.09 94.15 -32.43
C THR A 4 25.36 93.42 -31.11
N PHE A 5 25.13 94.08 -29.96
CA PHE A 5 25.42 93.50 -28.64
C PHE A 5 24.33 92.52 -28.14
N ASN A 6 23.09 92.64 -28.64
CA ASN A 6 21.97 91.80 -28.22
C ASN A 6 21.98 90.42 -28.91
N VAL A 7 22.36 90.35 -30.18
CA VAL A 7 22.36 89.10 -30.96
C VAL A 7 23.37 88.09 -30.39
N LYS A 8 24.58 88.53 -30.01
CA LYS A 8 25.60 87.64 -29.41
C LYS A 8 25.16 87.05 -28.07
N ARG A 9 24.46 87.82 -27.23
CA ARG A 9 23.94 87.33 -25.93
C ARG A 9 22.82 86.32 -26.11
N VAL A 10 21.92 86.56 -27.07
CA VAL A 10 20.84 85.61 -27.40
C VAL A 10 21.42 84.30 -27.95
N VAL A 11 22.41 84.37 -28.85
CA VAL A 11 23.05 83.16 -29.40
C VAL A 11 23.79 82.36 -28.31
N VAL A 12 24.52 83.03 -27.41
CA VAL A 12 25.21 82.37 -26.29
C VAL A 12 24.21 81.75 -25.31
N ALA A 13 23.11 82.44 -24.99
CA ALA A 13 22.05 81.90 -24.13
C ALA A 13 21.35 80.69 -24.77
N SER A 14 21.06 80.74 -26.07
CA SER A 14 20.48 79.61 -26.81
C SER A 14 21.41 78.41 -26.86
N LEU A 15 22.72 78.62 -27.04
CA LEU A 15 23.73 77.55 -26.99
C LEU A 15 23.85 76.95 -25.59
N LEU A 16 23.83 77.77 -24.54
CA LEU A 16 23.82 77.30 -23.15
C LEU A 16 22.57 76.49 -22.84
N CYS A 17 21.38 76.95 -23.26
CA CYS A 17 20.15 76.19 -23.14
C CYS A 17 20.23 74.87 -23.90
N ALA A 18 20.74 74.87 -25.13
CA ALA A 18 20.88 73.64 -25.92
C ALA A 18 21.86 72.64 -25.28
N VAL A 19 22.97 73.12 -24.72
CA VAL A 19 23.93 72.28 -23.98
C VAL A 19 23.31 71.74 -22.70
N LEU A 20 22.59 72.56 -21.92
CA LEU A 20 21.89 72.10 -20.71
C LEU A 20 20.81 71.08 -21.04
N LEU A 21 20.10 71.26 -22.15
CA LEU A 21 19.09 70.32 -22.63
C LEU A 21 19.73 69.01 -23.10
N ALA A 22 20.85 69.07 -23.81
CA ALA A 22 21.60 67.90 -24.25
C ALA A 22 22.21 67.13 -23.07
N VAL A 23 22.72 67.83 -22.05
CA VAL A 23 23.20 67.21 -20.80
C VAL A 23 22.05 66.59 -20.03
N GLY A 24 20.92 67.28 -19.89
CA GLY A 24 19.72 66.75 -19.23
C GLY A 24 19.17 65.51 -19.94
N LEU A 25 19.09 65.53 -21.27
CA LEU A 25 18.70 64.37 -22.08
C LEU A 25 19.73 63.24 -22.00
N GLY A 26 21.02 63.56 -21.94
CA GLY A 26 22.09 62.58 -21.77
C GLY A 26 22.01 61.88 -20.41
N VAL A 27 21.77 62.62 -19.33
CA VAL A 27 21.55 62.07 -17.98
C VAL A 27 20.29 61.22 -17.93
N LEU A 28 19.19 61.67 -18.56
CA LEU A 28 17.96 60.90 -18.62
C LEU A 28 18.14 59.59 -19.43
N TYR A 29 18.81 59.66 -20.58
CA TYR A 29 19.13 58.49 -21.39
C TYR A 29 20.05 57.52 -20.64
N TYR A 30 21.05 58.04 -19.92
CA TYR A 30 21.95 57.25 -19.09
C TYR A 30 21.21 56.56 -17.91
N ALA A 31 20.29 57.27 -17.25
CA ALA A 31 19.44 56.71 -16.19
C ALA A 31 18.49 55.62 -16.70
N LEU A 32 17.92 55.80 -17.90
CA LEU A 32 17.02 54.83 -18.54
C LEU A 32 17.76 53.59 -19.05
N THR A 33 19.00 53.74 -19.54
CA THR A 33 19.80 52.63 -20.10
C THR A 33 20.49 51.78 -19.05
N LEU A 34 20.89 52.35 -17.92
CA LEU A 34 21.47 51.61 -16.79
C LEU A 34 20.43 51.04 -15.81
N GLY A 35 19.14 51.26 -16.07
CA GLY A 35 18.08 50.74 -15.20
C GLY A 35 18.13 51.32 -13.79
N VAL A 36 18.58 52.57 -13.63
CA VAL A 36 18.49 53.29 -12.36
C VAL A 36 17.02 53.64 -12.13
N THR A 37 16.26 52.62 -11.75
CA THR A 37 14.93 52.77 -11.17
C THR A 37 15.09 53.54 -9.86
N ALA A 38 14.20 54.50 -9.61
CA ALA A 38 14.05 55.04 -8.26
C ALA A 38 13.95 53.86 -7.28
N PRO A 39 14.56 53.91 -6.09
CA PRO A 39 14.47 52.82 -5.12
C PRO A 39 13.00 52.46 -4.99
N ARG A 40 12.65 51.24 -5.42
CA ARG A 40 11.29 50.71 -5.32
C ARG A 40 10.95 50.81 -3.85
N ALA A 41 9.97 51.65 -3.50
CA ALA A 41 9.56 51.81 -2.11
C ALA A 41 9.47 50.43 -1.47
N GLU A 42 10.18 50.21 -0.36
CA GLU A 42 10.13 48.94 0.38
C GLU A 42 8.67 48.62 0.66
N ARG A 43 8.11 47.67 -0.11
CA ARG A 43 6.73 47.27 0.10
C ARG A 43 6.71 46.35 1.30
N ASN A 44 6.25 46.86 2.43
CA ASN A 44 5.97 46.02 3.58
C ASN A 44 4.75 45.16 3.26
N VAL A 45 4.94 43.85 3.16
CA VAL A 45 3.89 42.90 2.78
C VAL A 45 3.52 42.02 3.98
N VAL A 46 2.22 41.85 4.19
CA VAL A 46 1.67 40.72 4.94
C VAL A 46 1.27 39.66 3.92
N GLY A 47 2.03 38.58 3.88
CA GLY A 47 1.79 37.46 2.97
C GLY A 47 0.63 36.60 3.46
N VAL A 48 -0.25 36.19 2.56
CA VAL A 48 -1.32 35.22 2.84
C VAL A 48 -1.00 33.93 2.11
N VAL A 49 -0.89 32.83 2.85
CA VAL A 49 -0.72 31.48 2.29
C VAL A 49 -2.04 30.75 2.50
N ARG A 50 -2.72 30.38 1.42
CA ARG A 50 -3.98 29.62 1.46
C ARG A 50 -3.73 28.14 1.25
N VAL A 51 -4.24 27.32 2.16
CA VAL A 51 -4.25 25.87 2.07
C VAL A 51 -5.70 25.42 2.05
N GLU A 52 -6.14 24.95 0.88
CA GLU A 52 -7.54 24.64 0.59
C GLU A 52 -7.65 23.23 0.02
N GLY A 53 -8.60 22.44 0.53
CA GLY A 53 -8.83 21.08 0.09
C GLY A 53 -7.83 20.04 0.63
N PRO A 54 -7.92 18.79 0.15
CA PRO A 54 -7.10 17.69 0.63
C PRO A 54 -5.68 17.75 0.03
N ILE A 55 -4.65 17.43 0.82
CA ILE A 55 -3.25 17.45 0.37
C ILE A 55 -2.81 16.03 0.04
N LEU A 56 -2.96 15.63 -1.22
CA LEU A 56 -2.76 14.25 -1.64
C LEU A 56 -1.59 14.05 -2.60
N SER A 57 -0.98 15.11 -3.15
CA SER A 57 0.16 14.96 -4.06
C SER A 57 1.37 15.79 -3.66
N SER A 58 2.56 15.31 -4.01
CA SER A 58 3.81 16.05 -3.83
C SER A 58 3.82 17.39 -4.56
N MET A 59 3.09 17.51 -5.67
CA MET A 59 2.94 18.75 -6.42
C MET A 59 2.13 19.78 -5.61
N GLU A 60 0.98 19.38 -5.05
CA GLU A 60 0.18 20.26 -4.19
C GLU A 60 0.94 20.70 -2.95
N ALA A 61 1.58 19.76 -2.25
CA ALA A 61 2.41 20.08 -1.09
C ALA A 61 3.59 20.98 -1.47
N GLY A 62 4.21 20.73 -2.63
CA GLY A 62 5.30 21.54 -3.18
C GLY A 62 4.91 23.00 -3.37
N ARG A 63 3.72 23.28 -3.92
CA ARG A 63 3.23 24.67 -4.09
C ARG A 63 3.17 25.44 -2.78
N TYR A 64 2.66 24.81 -1.72
CA TYR A 64 2.59 25.45 -0.40
C TYR A 64 3.98 25.64 0.20
N VAL A 65 4.83 24.62 0.09
CA VAL A 65 6.23 24.66 0.55
C VAL A 65 7.02 25.77 -0.14
N ASP A 66 6.87 25.93 -1.46
CA ASP A 66 7.55 26.97 -2.22
C ASP A 66 7.08 28.37 -1.82
N ALA A 67 5.77 28.57 -1.65
CA ALA A 67 5.21 29.82 -1.14
C ALA A 67 5.71 30.15 0.28
N ILE A 68 5.78 29.15 1.18
CA ILE A 68 6.28 29.30 2.55
C ILE A 68 7.77 29.66 2.56
N ASN A 69 8.59 28.93 1.80
CA ASN A 69 10.03 29.14 1.74
C ASN A 69 10.38 30.49 1.09
N ARG A 70 9.66 30.88 0.04
CA ARG A 70 9.77 32.21 -0.55
C ARG A 70 9.37 33.29 0.45
N ALA A 71 8.27 33.10 1.18
CA ALA A 71 7.84 34.01 2.22
C ALA A 71 8.89 34.14 3.33
N ALA A 72 9.66 33.09 3.64
CA ALA A 72 10.71 33.15 4.66
C ALA A 72 11.89 34.03 4.24
N VAL A 73 12.32 33.97 2.96
CA VAL A 73 13.52 34.66 2.47
C VAL A 73 13.24 36.04 1.86
N ASP A 74 12.03 36.31 1.40
CA ASP A 74 11.68 37.59 0.76
C ASP A 74 11.60 38.71 1.81
N GLU A 75 12.57 39.62 1.81
CA GLU A 75 12.64 40.73 2.78
C GLU A 75 11.44 41.68 2.73
N SER A 76 10.68 41.72 1.62
CA SER A 76 9.46 42.52 1.53
C SER A 76 8.31 41.94 2.37
N VAL A 77 8.28 40.61 2.54
CA VAL A 77 7.31 39.92 3.39
C VAL A 77 7.74 40.05 4.85
N LYS A 78 6.93 40.73 5.66
CA LYS A 78 7.26 41.01 7.08
C LYS A 78 6.49 40.13 8.06
N ALA A 79 5.34 39.59 7.65
CA ALA A 79 4.54 38.65 8.41
C ALA A 79 3.74 37.74 7.47
N VAL A 80 3.29 36.59 7.98
CA VAL A 80 2.50 35.62 7.21
C VAL A 80 1.21 35.25 7.95
N VAL A 81 0.10 35.20 7.21
CA VAL A 81 -1.16 34.63 7.67
C VAL A 81 -1.47 33.37 6.86
N LEU A 82 -1.51 32.23 7.54
CA LEU A 82 -1.94 30.94 7.00
C LEU A 82 -3.47 30.84 7.03
N VAL A 83 -4.11 30.79 5.87
CA VAL A 83 -5.54 30.50 5.76
C VAL A 83 -5.72 29.01 5.56
N VAL A 84 -6.52 28.37 6.41
CA VAL A 84 -6.72 26.91 6.38
C VAL A 84 -8.19 26.58 6.15
N ASP A 85 -8.47 25.90 5.05
CA ASP A 85 -9.75 25.25 4.73
C ASP A 85 -9.48 23.83 4.20
N SER A 86 -9.04 22.93 5.09
CA SER A 86 -8.52 21.63 4.70
C SER A 86 -8.99 20.49 5.61
N PRO A 87 -9.40 19.35 5.04
CA PRO A 87 -9.65 18.10 5.76
C PRO A 87 -8.36 17.38 6.16
N GLY A 88 -7.19 17.85 5.70
CA GLY A 88 -5.90 17.21 5.85
C GLY A 88 -5.42 16.47 4.60
N GLY A 89 -4.67 15.38 4.75
CA GLY A 89 -4.03 14.71 3.61
C GLY A 89 -3.05 13.60 3.99
N HIS A 90 -2.19 13.24 3.03
CA HIS A 90 -1.17 12.22 3.24
C HIS A 90 -0.17 12.66 4.31
N ALA A 91 0.09 11.81 5.31
CA ALA A 91 0.80 12.19 6.53
C ALA A 91 2.16 12.86 6.25
N GLY A 92 3.00 12.25 5.41
CA GLY A 92 4.32 12.79 5.08
C GLY A 92 4.29 14.13 4.33
N LEU A 93 3.22 14.41 3.56
CA LEU A 93 3.09 15.70 2.86
C LEU A 93 2.68 16.82 3.83
N ILE A 94 1.79 16.49 4.77
CA ILE A 94 1.38 17.38 5.86
C ILE A 94 2.57 17.72 6.75
N GLU A 95 3.36 16.72 7.15
CA GLU A 95 4.54 16.92 7.99
C GLU A 95 5.58 17.81 7.31
N ARG A 96 5.80 17.65 6.00
CA ARG A 96 6.68 18.53 5.23
C ARG A 96 6.24 19.98 5.32
N ILE A 97 4.95 20.28 5.08
CA ILE A 97 4.42 21.66 5.18
C ILE A 97 4.55 22.19 6.60
N TYR A 98 4.22 21.36 7.61
CA TYR A 98 4.33 21.74 9.01
C TYR A 98 5.76 22.12 9.42
N LEU A 99 6.75 21.33 9.01
CA LEU A 99 8.16 21.61 9.32
C LEU A 99 8.63 22.93 8.70
N ASP A 100 8.26 23.22 7.45
CA ASP A 100 8.62 24.50 6.80
C ASP A 100 7.91 25.69 7.46
N LEU A 101 6.65 25.52 7.91
CA LEU A 101 5.96 26.55 8.70
C LEU A 101 6.66 26.81 10.05
N LEU A 102 7.20 25.78 10.70
CA LEU A 102 7.99 25.95 11.92
C LEU A 102 9.29 26.73 11.67
N GLU A 103 9.95 26.55 10.53
CA GLU A 103 11.13 27.33 10.17
C GLU A 103 10.76 28.78 9.82
N LEU A 104 9.69 29.00 9.04
CA LEU A 104 9.16 30.34 8.74
C LEU A 104 8.85 31.12 10.02
N LYS A 105 8.17 30.48 10.97
CA LYS A 105 7.80 31.08 12.25
C LYS A 105 9.00 31.56 13.08
N ARG A 106 10.18 30.96 12.93
CA ARG A 106 11.38 31.42 13.63
C ARG A 106 11.87 32.78 13.14
N VAL A 107 11.52 33.16 11.92
CA VAL A 107 12.02 34.38 11.28
C VAL A 107 10.96 35.45 11.08
N LYS A 108 9.66 35.08 11.00
CA LYS A 108 8.55 36.01 10.75
C LYS A 108 7.31 35.65 11.59
N PRO A 109 6.53 36.64 12.06
CA PRO A 109 5.25 36.37 12.71
C PRO A 109 4.34 35.52 11.82
N LEU A 110 3.85 34.40 12.37
CA LEU A 110 2.97 33.46 11.69
C LEU A 110 1.65 33.31 12.45
N LEU A 111 0.56 33.75 11.83
CA LEU A 111 -0.80 33.60 12.37
C LEU A 111 -1.63 32.70 11.47
N ALA A 112 -2.67 32.08 12.01
CA ALA A 112 -3.64 31.30 11.25
C ALA A 112 -5.04 31.93 11.27
N SER A 113 -5.74 31.84 10.15
CA SER A 113 -7.16 32.14 10.00
C SER A 113 -7.86 30.90 9.45
N VAL A 114 -8.63 30.23 10.31
CA VAL A 114 -9.22 28.92 10.00
C VAL A 114 -10.67 29.07 9.54
N VAL A 115 -10.96 28.53 8.36
CA VAL A 115 -12.33 28.23 7.90
C VAL A 115 -12.70 26.84 8.40
N SER A 116 -11.93 25.83 7.99
CA SER A 116 -11.97 24.46 8.50
C SER A 116 -10.55 23.92 8.59
N ALA A 117 -10.17 23.36 9.74
CA ALA A 117 -8.85 22.77 9.96
C ALA A 117 -9.05 21.43 10.66
N LEU A 118 -9.20 20.37 9.86
CA LEU A 118 -9.40 19.02 10.35
C LEU A 118 -8.16 18.17 10.07
N SER A 119 -7.82 17.30 11.02
CA SER A 119 -6.68 16.38 10.95
C SER A 119 -5.41 17.08 10.46
N GLY A 120 -4.86 16.73 9.30
CA GLY A 120 -3.67 17.37 8.75
C GLY A 120 -3.79 18.88 8.53
N GLY A 121 -5.00 19.40 8.27
CA GLY A 121 -5.27 20.83 8.24
C GLY A 121 -5.08 21.49 9.61
N TYR A 122 -5.50 20.81 10.68
CA TYR A 122 -5.20 21.25 12.04
C TYR A 122 -3.71 21.11 12.38
N TYR A 123 -3.07 20.03 11.93
CA TYR A 123 -1.65 19.79 12.13
C TYR A 123 -0.81 20.99 11.66
N ILE A 124 -1.06 21.49 10.44
CA ILE A 124 -0.35 22.68 9.93
C ILE A 124 -0.77 23.97 10.63
N ALA A 125 -2.06 24.13 10.99
CA ALA A 125 -2.55 25.33 11.68
C ALA A 125 -1.88 25.54 13.04
N VAL A 126 -1.54 24.44 13.73
CA VAL A 126 -0.87 24.44 15.04
C VAL A 126 0.57 24.97 14.97
N ALA A 127 1.19 25.06 13.79
CA ALA A 127 2.48 25.73 13.64
C ALA A 127 2.40 27.22 13.99
N ALA A 128 1.27 27.88 13.73
CA ALA A 128 1.08 29.31 13.95
C ALA A 128 1.11 29.69 15.45
N ASP A 129 1.54 30.92 15.74
CA ASP A 129 1.54 31.48 17.10
C ASP A 129 0.14 31.76 17.62
N TYR A 130 -0.75 32.22 16.73
CA TYR A 130 -2.11 32.60 17.07
C TYR A 130 -3.10 32.12 15.99
N ILE A 131 -4.17 31.46 16.42
CA ILE A 131 -5.17 30.82 15.56
C ILE A 131 -6.52 31.52 15.76
N TYR A 132 -6.98 32.20 14.71
CA TYR A 132 -8.33 32.73 14.60
C TYR A 132 -9.27 31.71 13.95
N VAL A 133 -10.50 31.62 14.46
CA VAL A 133 -11.56 30.74 13.95
C VAL A 133 -12.88 31.49 13.80
N CYS A 134 -13.77 31.04 12.91
CA CYS A 134 -15.18 31.42 12.96
C CYS A 134 -15.91 30.62 14.07
N PRO A 135 -17.06 31.08 14.60
CA PRO A 135 -17.77 30.37 15.66
C PRO A 135 -18.12 28.91 15.33
N THR A 136 -18.39 28.64 14.05
CA THR A 136 -18.77 27.34 13.49
C THR A 136 -17.68 26.68 12.64
N SER A 137 -16.44 27.20 12.68
CA SER A 137 -15.30 26.51 12.06
C SER A 137 -15.16 25.11 12.64
N GLU A 138 -14.81 24.14 11.82
CA GLU A 138 -14.52 22.78 12.30
C GLU A 138 -13.02 22.66 12.56
N VAL A 139 -12.65 22.29 13.79
CA VAL A 139 -11.26 22.28 14.25
C VAL A 139 -10.95 20.96 14.97
N GLY A 140 -9.76 20.42 14.77
CA GLY A 140 -9.28 19.25 15.49
C GLY A 140 -9.26 18.01 14.60
N ASN A 141 -10.03 16.98 14.95
CA ASN A 141 -9.89 15.63 14.38
C ASN A 141 -8.44 15.13 14.46
N VAL A 142 -7.81 15.28 15.64
CA VAL A 142 -6.45 14.79 15.91
C VAL A 142 -6.48 13.27 15.86
N GLY A 143 -6.04 12.72 14.74
CA GLY A 143 -6.25 11.33 14.39
C GLY A 143 -5.45 10.96 13.15
N VAL A 144 -5.25 9.65 12.96
CA VAL A 144 -4.54 9.10 11.81
C VAL A 144 -5.36 7.93 11.29
N ILE A 145 -5.53 7.87 9.97
CA ILE A 145 -6.03 6.67 9.29
C ILE A 145 -4.87 6.02 8.54
N GLY A 146 -4.84 4.69 8.56
CA GLY A 146 -3.81 3.93 7.89
C GLY A 146 -4.41 2.76 7.13
N VAL A 147 -3.87 2.48 5.95
CA VAL A 147 -4.18 1.27 5.19
C VAL A 147 -2.98 0.34 5.32
N ALA A 148 -3.20 -0.82 5.94
CA ALA A 148 -2.14 -1.78 6.23
C ALA A 148 -1.55 -2.39 4.95
N PRO A 149 -0.31 -2.92 5.00
CA PRO A 149 0.23 -3.66 3.87
C PRO A 149 -0.71 -4.80 3.44
N PRO A 150 -0.82 -5.09 2.13
CA PRO A 150 -1.66 -6.17 1.65
C PRO A 150 -1.09 -7.54 2.08
N THR A 151 -1.90 -8.61 2.00
CA THR A 151 -1.35 -9.97 1.99
C THR A 151 -0.52 -10.14 0.73
N LEU A 152 0.73 -10.53 0.90
CA LEU A 152 1.60 -10.85 -0.23
C LEU A 152 1.17 -12.20 -0.80
N ILE A 153 0.88 -12.19 -2.09
CA ILE A 153 0.70 -13.41 -2.88
C ILE A 153 2.11 -13.83 -3.31
N PRO A 154 2.61 -15.01 -2.88
CA PRO A 154 3.93 -15.46 -3.27
C PRO A 154 3.97 -15.77 -4.78
N SER A 155 5.16 -15.61 -5.37
CA SER A 155 5.40 -15.89 -6.78
C SER A 155 6.79 -16.48 -6.99
N GLU A 156 6.90 -17.37 -7.98
CA GLU A 156 8.16 -17.89 -8.51
C GLU A 156 8.74 -16.99 -9.61
N TRP A 157 7.96 -16.05 -10.15
CA TRP A 157 8.36 -15.13 -11.22
C TRP A 157 8.89 -13.79 -10.70
N ILE A 158 8.34 -13.33 -9.57
CA ILE A 158 8.77 -12.13 -8.87
C ILE A 158 9.40 -12.59 -7.55
N LEU A 159 10.71 -12.38 -7.43
CA LEU A 159 11.48 -12.84 -6.27
C LEU A 159 11.93 -11.65 -5.43
N GLU A 160 11.65 -11.75 -4.13
CA GLU A 160 12.07 -10.80 -3.12
C GLU A 160 13.18 -11.39 -2.26
N THR A 161 14.18 -10.58 -1.94
CA THR A 161 15.34 -11.02 -1.16
C THR A 161 15.10 -11.01 0.36
N GLY A 162 13.89 -10.71 0.83
CA GLY A 162 13.53 -10.73 2.24
C GLY A 162 12.03 -10.61 2.49
N ALA A 163 11.56 -11.11 3.63
CA ALA A 163 10.13 -11.28 3.95
C ALA A 163 9.32 -9.99 3.91
N TYR A 164 9.95 -8.87 4.26
CA TYR A 164 9.30 -7.56 4.30
C TYR A 164 9.68 -6.67 3.12
N LYS A 165 10.36 -7.18 2.08
CA LYS A 165 10.82 -6.36 0.96
C LYS A 165 9.65 -5.78 0.15
N ALA A 166 8.61 -6.58 -0.09
CA ALA A 166 7.42 -6.15 -0.82
C ALA A 166 6.46 -5.31 0.06
N THR A 167 6.37 -5.61 1.37
CA THR A 167 5.42 -4.97 2.28
C THR A 167 5.99 -3.79 3.08
N GLY A 168 7.32 -3.63 3.11
CA GLY A 168 8.07 -2.65 3.89
C GLY A 168 8.28 -3.02 5.35
N PHE A 169 7.30 -3.68 5.98
CA PHE A 169 7.32 -4.10 7.39
C PHE A 169 6.29 -5.20 7.67
N SER A 170 6.34 -5.77 8.87
CA SER A 170 5.34 -6.69 9.41
C SER A 170 3.97 -6.04 9.56
N LYS A 171 2.91 -6.75 9.16
CA LYS A 171 1.54 -6.25 9.35
C LYS A 171 1.19 -6.08 10.82
N LEU A 172 1.79 -6.89 11.69
CA LEU A 172 1.61 -6.79 13.15
C LEU A 172 2.19 -5.50 13.72
N LEU A 173 3.19 -4.91 13.06
CA LEU A 173 3.78 -3.63 13.44
C LEU A 173 2.96 -2.42 12.97
N PHE A 174 2.09 -2.58 11.98
CA PHE A 174 1.36 -1.45 11.40
C PHE A 174 0.48 -0.67 12.40
N PRO A 175 -0.28 -1.32 13.31
CA PRO A 175 -1.01 -0.59 14.35
C PRO A 175 -0.12 0.27 15.25
N PHE A 176 1.09 -0.20 15.56
CA PHE A 176 2.07 0.55 16.34
C PHE A 176 2.64 1.73 15.55
N ASN A 177 2.94 1.53 14.26
CA ASN A 177 3.36 2.62 13.37
C ASN A 177 2.29 3.72 13.31
N LEU A 178 1.01 3.34 13.22
CA LEU A 178 -0.11 4.28 13.26
C LEU A 178 -0.21 5.00 14.61
N SER A 179 0.02 4.28 15.72
CA SER A 179 0.10 4.90 17.05
C SER A 179 1.24 5.91 17.16
N HIS A 180 2.41 5.63 16.58
CA HIS A 180 3.54 6.56 16.59
C HIS A 180 3.27 7.83 15.78
N ALA A 181 2.59 7.71 14.64
CA ALA A 181 2.11 8.86 13.88
C ALA A 181 1.10 9.69 14.70
N LEU A 182 0.16 9.03 15.39
CA LEU A 182 -0.80 9.70 16.27
C LEU A 182 -0.10 10.42 17.44
N ASP A 183 0.89 9.78 18.06
CA ASP A 183 1.68 10.38 19.14
C ASP A 183 2.46 11.60 18.65
N SER A 184 3.00 11.56 17.43
CA SER A 184 3.68 12.70 16.80
C SER A 184 2.71 13.87 16.58
N PHE A 185 1.49 13.60 16.09
CA PHE A 185 0.46 14.62 15.94
C PHE A 185 0.04 15.20 17.30
N VAL A 186 -0.25 14.36 18.29
CA VAL A 186 -0.59 14.85 19.64
C VAL A 186 0.55 15.70 20.23
N SER A 187 1.80 15.30 20.03
CA SER A 187 2.98 16.06 20.46
C SER A 187 3.05 17.42 19.78
N ALA A 188 2.79 17.50 18.47
CA ALA A 188 2.72 18.77 17.73
C ALA A 188 1.65 19.70 18.33
N VAL A 189 0.45 19.18 18.63
CA VAL A 189 -0.64 19.95 19.27
C VAL A 189 -0.25 20.42 20.67
N VAL A 190 0.24 19.52 21.53
CA VAL A 190 0.65 19.86 22.89
C VAL A 190 1.75 20.93 22.89
N LYS A 191 2.75 20.78 22.02
CA LYS A 191 3.85 21.74 21.90
C LYS A 191 3.41 23.09 21.33
N GLY A 192 2.61 23.09 20.26
CA GLY A 192 2.17 24.32 19.60
C GLY A 192 1.18 25.13 20.43
N ARG A 193 0.28 24.45 21.15
CA ARG A 193 -0.72 25.11 21.99
C ARG A 193 -0.20 25.46 23.39
N GLY A 194 0.70 24.66 23.95
CA GLY A 194 1.34 24.91 25.26
C GLY A 194 0.31 24.99 26.39
N GLU A 195 0.50 25.93 27.33
CA GLU A 195 -0.38 26.13 28.49
C GLU A 195 -1.82 26.51 28.13
N ARG A 196 -2.06 26.96 26.89
CA ARG A 196 -3.41 27.29 26.40
C ARG A 196 -4.29 26.06 26.29
N LEU A 197 -3.69 24.90 26.00
CA LEU A 197 -4.40 23.65 25.76
C LEU A 197 -4.99 23.10 27.07
N LYS A 198 -6.30 22.91 27.11
CA LYS A 198 -7.00 22.35 28.27
C LYS A 198 -7.33 20.87 28.13
N LEU A 199 -7.19 20.32 26.92
CA LEU A 199 -7.42 18.92 26.64
C LEU A 199 -6.20 18.08 27.04
N SER A 200 -6.43 16.95 27.67
CA SER A 200 -5.40 15.93 27.86
C SER A 200 -5.02 15.24 26.54
N ALA A 201 -3.84 14.64 26.50
CA ALA A 201 -3.40 13.82 25.36
C ALA A 201 -4.42 12.73 25.02
N THR A 202 -5.01 12.07 26.02
CA THR A 202 -6.05 11.05 25.82
C THR A 202 -7.31 11.61 25.19
N GLN A 203 -7.73 12.83 25.56
CA GLN A 203 -8.88 13.49 24.94
C GLN A 203 -8.60 13.90 23.49
N LEU A 204 -7.38 14.35 23.17
CA LEU A 204 -6.98 14.64 21.80
C LEU A 204 -7.04 13.39 20.92
N LYS A 205 -6.52 12.26 21.40
CA LYS A 205 -6.50 10.97 20.69
C LYS A 205 -7.88 10.41 20.31
N ARG A 206 -8.97 10.98 20.83
CA ARG A 206 -10.34 10.59 20.48
C ARG A 206 -10.75 11.03 19.08
N GLY A 207 -9.97 11.90 18.42
CA GLY A 207 -10.28 12.34 17.05
C GLY A 207 -11.54 13.20 16.93
N LEU A 208 -11.94 13.91 18.00
CA LEU A 208 -13.13 14.75 17.98
C LEU A 208 -12.95 16.01 17.11
N ILE A 209 -14.03 16.40 16.44
CA ILE A 209 -14.17 17.72 15.83
C ILE A 209 -14.79 18.65 16.87
N TYR A 210 -14.24 19.86 16.99
CA TYR A 210 -14.74 20.93 17.85
C TYR A 210 -15.18 22.10 16.98
N LEU A 211 -16.33 22.69 17.29
CA LEU A 211 -16.73 23.94 16.66
C LEU A 211 -15.78 25.06 17.12
N GLY A 212 -15.56 26.09 16.31
CA GLY A 212 -14.55 27.11 16.61
C GLY A 212 -14.73 27.79 17.97
N SER A 213 -15.98 28.03 18.39
CA SER A 213 -16.30 28.52 19.74
C SER A 213 -15.85 27.57 20.86
N GLU A 214 -16.04 26.26 20.67
CA GLU A 214 -15.58 25.21 21.58
C GLU A 214 -14.05 25.08 21.54
N ALA A 215 -13.46 25.14 20.35
CA ALA A 215 -12.02 25.06 20.13
C ALA A 215 -11.27 26.17 20.89
N VAL A 216 -11.81 27.39 20.93
CA VAL A 216 -11.29 28.48 21.78
C VAL A 216 -11.45 28.13 23.25
N ALA A 217 -12.63 27.64 23.67
CA ALA A 217 -12.89 27.30 25.07
C ALA A 217 -11.92 26.23 25.62
N VAL A 218 -11.55 25.24 24.80
CA VAL A 218 -10.64 24.14 25.16
C VAL A 218 -9.17 24.38 24.78
N GLY A 219 -8.86 25.52 24.15
CA GLY A 219 -7.48 25.93 23.85
C GLY A 219 -6.88 25.39 22.54
N LEU A 220 -7.69 24.80 21.67
CA LEU A 220 -7.29 24.38 20.32
C LEU A 220 -7.16 25.58 19.35
N ALA A 221 -7.88 26.66 19.62
CA ALA A 221 -7.74 27.95 18.95
C ALA A 221 -7.60 29.07 19.99
N ASP A 222 -7.25 30.28 19.55
CA ASP A 222 -7.00 31.41 20.45
C ASP A 222 -8.19 32.35 20.55
N GLU A 223 -8.82 32.67 19.41
CA GLU A 223 -9.91 33.64 19.40
C GLU A 223 -10.85 33.46 18.22
N VAL A 224 -12.11 33.84 18.43
CA VAL A 224 -13.06 33.98 17.32
C VAL A 224 -12.71 35.24 16.52
N GLY A 225 -12.48 35.09 15.20
CA GLY A 225 -12.13 36.24 14.38
C GLY A 225 -11.99 36.05 12.88
N SER A 226 -11.94 37.21 12.25
CA SER A 226 -11.58 37.55 10.87
C SER A 226 -10.29 37.02 10.27
N LEU A 227 -10.23 36.72 8.96
CA LEU A 227 -8.97 36.88 8.20
C LEU A 227 -8.40 38.30 8.37
N GLN A 228 -9.25 39.32 8.29
CA GLN A 228 -8.83 40.71 8.51
C GLN A 228 -8.29 40.95 9.92
N ARG A 229 -8.77 40.19 10.93
CA ARG A 229 -8.22 40.26 12.29
C ARG A 229 -6.84 39.61 12.34
N ALA A 230 -6.67 38.45 11.73
CA ALA A 230 -5.37 37.78 11.62
C ALA A 230 -4.35 38.66 10.91
N VAL A 231 -4.70 39.26 9.76
CA VAL A 231 -3.82 40.19 9.01
C VAL A 231 -3.43 41.41 9.84
N ARG A 232 -4.39 42.05 10.52
CA ARG A 232 -4.08 43.21 11.37
C ARG A 232 -3.14 42.86 12.52
N ARG A 233 -3.34 41.70 13.15
CA ARG A 233 -2.47 41.25 14.24
C ARG A 233 -1.09 40.87 13.73
N ALA A 234 -0.99 40.20 12.58
CA ALA A 234 0.28 39.88 11.93
C ALA A 234 1.07 41.15 11.60
N ALA A 235 0.41 42.17 11.04
CA ALA A 235 1.00 43.48 10.79
C ALA A 235 1.49 44.15 12.09
N GLN A 236 0.67 44.10 13.14
CA GLN A 236 1.03 44.66 14.45
C GLN A 236 2.25 43.96 15.07
N GLU A 237 2.31 42.62 15.01
CA GLU A 237 3.45 41.83 15.52
C GLU A 237 4.73 42.08 14.70
N ALA A 238 4.60 42.46 13.43
CA ALA A 238 5.70 42.91 12.58
C ALA A 238 5.99 44.43 12.64
N GLY A 239 5.28 45.19 13.49
CA GLY A 239 5.50 46.63 13.64
C GLY A 239 5.09 47.49 12.42
N LEU A 240 4.14 47.01 11.61
CA LEU A 240 3.72 47.66 10.38
C LEU A 240 2.50 48.57 10.58
N VAL A 241 2.55 49.76 9.98
CA VAL A 241 1.43 50.73 9.94
C VAL A 241 0.81 50.79 8.56
N GLU A 242 1.66 50.86 7.53
CA GLU A 242 1.26 50.78 6.12
C GLU A 242 1.85 49.51 5.52
N TYR A 243 0.98 48.69 4.92
CA TYR A 243 1.36 47.41 4.34
C TYR A 243 0.40 47.00 3.23
N GLU A 244 0.92 46.18 2.31
CA GLU A 244 0.13 45.50 1.29
C GLU A 244 -0.19 44.07 1.77
N VAL A 245 -1.35 43.55 1.38
CA VAL A 245 -1.71 42.14 1.63
C VAL A 245 -1.61 41.41 0.31
N VAL A 246 -0.74 40.41 0.23
CA VAL A 246 -0.47 39.67 -1.01
C VAL A 246 -0.78 38.20 -0.81
N ASP A 247 -1.54 37.61 -1.72
CA ASP A 247 -1.74 36.16 -1.77
C ASP A 247 -0.51 35.49 -2.39
N LEU A 248 0.25 34.80 -1.56
CA LEU A 248 1.50 34.16 -1.97
C LEU A 248 1.24 32.82 -2.68
N THR A 249 0.13 32.14 -2.38
CA THR A 249 -0.23 30.90 -3.06
C THR A 249 -0.65 31.17 -4.50
N GLN A 250 -1.45 32.22 -4.73
CA GLN A 250 -1.89 32.60 -6.08
C GLN A 250 -0.72 33.04 -6.96
N ALA A 251 0.27 33.75 -6.41
CA ALA A 251 1.46 34.18 -7.14
C ALA A 251 2.28 32.97 -7.66
N GLU A 252 2.33 31.88 -6.91
CA GLU A 252 2.96 30.63 -7.36
C GLU A 252 2.12 29.91 -8.42
N GLU A 253 0.79 29.90 -8.28
CA GLU A 253 -0.09 29.34 -9.31
C GLU A 253 0.02 30.07 -10.65
N ASP A 254 0.04 31.40 -10.64
CA ASP A 254 0.15 32.20 -11.85
C ASP A 254 1.51 32.01 -12.52
N SER A 255 2.58 31.81 -11.73
CA SER A 255 3.91 31.47 -12.22
C SER A 255 3.96 30.06 -12.83
N ALA A 256 3.28 29.08 -12.22
CA ALA A 256 3.22 27.68 -12.70
C ALA A 256 2.29 27.50 -13.93
N LYS A 257 1.21 28.27 -14.03
CA LYS A 257 0.31 28.28 -15.21
C LYS A 257 1.01 28.81 -16.47
N SER A 258 2.03 29.66 -16.31
CA SER A 258 2.87 30.11 -17.44
C SER A 258 3.74 29.00 -18.04
N THR A 259 3.85 27.83 -17.40
CA THR A 259 4.72 26.72 -17.82
C THR A 259 4.01 25.36 -18.01
N SER A 260 2.73 25.22 -17.64
CA SER A 260 1.97 23.96 -17.83
C SER A 260 0.49 24.17 -18.17
N SER A 261 -0.07 23.32 -19.03
CA SER A 261 -1.42 23.45 -19.61
C SER A 261 -2.46 22.47 -19.04
N TYR A 262 -2.20 21.80 -17.91
CA TYR A 262 -3.13 20.85 -17.31
C TYR A 262 -3.83 21.43 -16.08
N SER A 263 -5.15 21.60 -16.18
CA SER A 263 -6.02 21.95 -15.05
C SER A 263 -6.60 20.68 -14.44
N TYR A 264 -5.96 20.14 -13.39
CA TYR A 264 -6.56 19.11 -12.55
C TYR A 264 -7.41 19.79 -11.48
N ALA A 265 -8.73 19.57 -11.50
CA ALA A 265 -9.60 19.98 -10.41
C ALA A 265 -9.61 18.86 -9.36
N PRO A 266 -9.13 19.09 -8.13
CA PRO A 266 -9.16 18.06 -7.10
C PRO A 266 -10.62 17.69 -6.79
N PRO A 267 -10.92 16.39 -6.55
CA PRO A 267 -12.27 15.95 -6.21
C PRO A 267 -12.77 16.64 -4.94
N GLU A 268 -14.10 16.83 -4.81
CA GLU A 268 -14.67 17.32 -3.56
C GLU A 268 -14.28 16.36 -2.44
N TRP A 269 -13.60 16.86 -1.40
CA TRP A 269 -13.01 15.99 -0.39
C TRP A 269 -14.03 15.09 0.33
N ARG A 270 -15.30 15.52 0.37
CA ARG A 270 -16.39 14.73 0.95
C ARG A 270 -16.72 13.47 0.15
N ASP A 271 -16.38 13.43 -1.14
CA ASP A 271 -16.60 12.29 -2.03
C ASP A 271 -15.38 11.37 -2.13
N LEU A 272 -14.27 11.69 -1.47
CA LEU A 272 -13.10 10.82 -1.40
C LEU A 272 -13.47 9.47 -0.77
N THR A 273 -13.03 8.38 -1.41
CA THR A 273 -13.17 7.01 -0.93
C THR A 273 -11.81 6.43 -0.56
N LEU A 274 -11.79 5.42 0.32
CA LEU A 274 -10.55 4.69 0.61
C LEU A 274 -9.98 3.98 -0.64
N GLU A 275 -10.83 3.57 -1.58
CA GLU A 275 -10.42 2.96 -2.85
C GLU A 275 -9.64 3.95 -3.72
N ALA A 276 -10.16 5.16 -3.91
CA ALA A 276 -9.44 6.21 -4.66
C ALA A 276 -8.13 6.60 -3.97
N LEU A 277 -8.09 6.59 -2.63
CA LEU A 277 -6.87 6.83 -1.87
C LEU A 277 -5.86 5.69 -2.04
N ASN A 278 -6.29 4.42 -2.13
CA ASN A 278 -5.42 3.27 -2.39
C ASN A 278 -4.87 3.26 -3.82
N GLU A 279 -5.65 3.70 -4.81
CA GLU A 279 -5.17 3.88 -6.18
C GLU A 279 -4.08 4.96 -6.25
N LEU A 280 -4.29 6.06 -5.50
CA LEU A 280 -3.36 7.18 -5.48
C LEU A 280 -2.10 6.89 -4.65
N HIS A 281 -2.26 6.30 -3.47
CA HIS A 281 -1.17 5.84 -2.61
C HIS A 281 -1.40 4.36 -2.24
N PRO A 282 -0.81 3.43 -3.00
CA PRO A 282 -0.92 2.01 -2.72
C PRO A 282 -0.49 1.67 -1.28
N PRO A 283 -1.20 0.77 -0.59
CA PRO A 283 -0.83 0.40 0.77
C PRO A 283 0.60 -0.21 0.85
N PRO A 284 1.33 0.02 1.96
CA PRO A 284 0.89 0.74 3.14
C PRO A 284 0.89 2.27 2.99
N ALA A 285 -0.16 2.92 3.50
CA ALA A 285 -0.30 4.37 3.46
C ALA A 285 -0.85 4.91 4.79
N MET A 286 -0.50 6.15 5.14
CA MET A 286 -0.97 6.85 6.35
C MET A 286 -1.43 8.27 6.00
N TYR A 287 -2.51 8.69 6.62
CA TYR A 287 -3.12 9.99 6.37
C TYR A 287 -3.50 10.66 7.68
N TYR A 288 -3.14 11.94 7.79
CA TYR A 288 -3.80 12.88 8.70
C TYR A 288 -4.96 13.49 7.93
N LEU A 289 -6.02 12.70 7.69
CA LEU A 289 -7.16 13.09 6.86
C LEU A 289 -8.46 12.74 7.55
N TYR A 290 -9.38 13.70 7.62
CA TYR A 290 -10.77 13.45 7.98
C TYR A 290 -11.57 12.98 6.76
N LEU A 291 -12.33 11.90 6.93
CA LEU A 291 -13.27 11.40 5.94
C LEU A 291 -14.64 11.15 6.59
N PRO A 292 -15.76 11.45 5.90
CA PRO A 292 -17.08 11.13 6.41
C PRO A 292 -17.32 9.61 6.46
N PRO A 293 -18.24 9.10 7.30
CA PRO A 293 -18.48 7.65 7.44
C PRO A 293 -18.74 6.90 6.12
N ARG A 294 -19.39 7.54 5.15
CA ARG A 294 -19.65 6.95 3.82
C ARG A 294 -18.37 6.56 3.07
N SER A 295 -17.26 7.24 3.31
CA SER A 295 -15.97 6.97 2.67
C SER A 295 -15.31 5.67 3.16
N PHE A 296 -15.74 5.16 4.32
CA PHE A 296 -15.30 3.88 4.90
C PHE A 296 -16.17 2.70 4.48
N ALA A 297 -17.29 2.94 3.78
CA ALA A 297 -18.12 1.86 3.27
C ALA A 297 -17.35 1.11 2.16
N GLN A 298 -16.93 -0.12 2.46
CA GLN A 298 -16.30 -0.99 1.48
C GLN A 298 -17.35 -1.42 0.46
N ARG A 299 -17.14 -1.07 -0.82
CA ARG A 299 -17.75 -1.82 -1.90
C ARG A 299 -16.88 -3.07 -2.07
N PRO A 300 -17.43 -4.30 -2.01
CA PRO A 300 -16.63 -5.47 -2.30
C PRO A 300 -16.07 -5.31 -3.72
N PRO A 301 -14.80 -5.65 -3.97
CA PRO A 301 -14.27 -5.63 -5.32
C PRO A 301 -15.19 -6.47 -6.20
N SER A 302 -15.70 -5.87 -7.28
CA SER A 302 -16.48 -6.60 -8.27
C SER A 302 -15.57 -7.65 -8.88
N ALA A 303 -15.91 -8.92 -8.65
CA ALA A 303 -15.27 -10.06 -9.29
C ALA A 303 -15.64 -10.07 -10.77
N GLU A 304 -14.93 -9.29 -11.59
CA GLU A 304 -15.10 -9.31 -13.03
C GLU A 304 -13.79 -9.68 -13.74
N ALA A 305 -13.92 -10.82 -14.44
CA ALA A 305 -13.46 -11.06 -15.80
C ALA A 305 -12.08 -11.66 -16.03
N TRP A 306 -11.86 -12.95 -15.70
CA TRP A 306 -10.86 -13.77 -16.40
C TRP A 306 -11.30 -15.24 -16.54
N MET A 307 -11.68 -15.66 -17.74
CA MET A 307 -11.81 -17.06 -18.15
C MET A 307 -11.37 -17.19 -19.62
N GLN A 308 -10.26 -17.88 -19.89
CA GLN A 308 -9.97 -18.40 -21.22
C GLN A 308 -9.25 -19.75 -21.17
N GLY A 309 -9.88 -20.76 -21.79
CA GLY A 309 -9.22 -21.78 -22.61
C GLY A 309 -8.81 -23.10 -21.92
N GLN A 310 -9.75 -24.06 -21.84
CA GLN A 310 -9.39 -25.49 -21.73
C GLN A 310 -9.43 -26.14 -23.12
N ALA A 311 -8.26 -26.58 -23.62
CA ALA A 311 -8.17 -27.53 -24.72
C ALA A 311 -8.38 -28.97 -24.19
N ALA A 312 -8.84 -29.87 -25.05
CA ALA A 312 -9.11 -31.27 -24.69
C ALA A 312 -7.88 -31.94 -24.07
N ALA A 313 -8.07 -32.54 -22.88
CA ALA A 313 -6.99 -33.11 -22.11
C ALA A 313 -6.49 -34.44 -22.70
N PRO A 314 -5.17 -34.67 -22.80
CA PRO A 314 -4.60 -35.91 -23.28
C PRO A 314 -4.80 -37.05 -22.26
N SER A 315 -4.83 -38.29 -22.76
CA SER A 315 -4.71 -39.51 -21.95
C SER A 315 -3.36 -40.15 -22.22
N PHE A 316 -2.64 -40.55 -21.18
CA PHE A 316 -1.31 -41.16 -21.29
C PHE A 316 -1.41 -42.63 -20.85
N GLY A 317 -1.12 -43.55 -21.77
CA GLY A 317 -1.37 -44.98 -21.58
C GLY A 317 -0.11 -45.85 -21.53
N GLY A 318 -0.06 -46.72 -20.52
CA GLY A 318 0.62 -48.02 -20.46
C GLY A 318 -0.42 -49.12 -20.19
N GLY A 319 -0.19 -50.33 -20.70
CA GLY A 319 -1.16 -51.43 -20.74
C GLY A 319 -1.38 -52.17 -19.42
N GLY A 320 -1.93 -51.50 -18.41
CA GLY A 320 -2.79 -52.11 -17.39
C GLY A 320 -2.13 -52.70 -16.14
N ARG A 321 -1.97 -51.88 -15.10
CA ARG A 321 -1.96 -52.30 -13.69
C ARG A 321 -2.71 -51.40 -12.70
N GLY A 322 -2.99 -50.15 -13.07
CA GLY A 322 -3.72 -49.19 -12.26
C GLY A 322 -4.04 -47.90 -13.03
N LEU A 323 -4.97 -47.10 -12.50
CA LEU A 323 -5.44 -45.86 -13.12
C LEU A 323 -5.37 -44.71 -12.11
N VAL A 324 -4.70 -43.62 -12.50
CA VAL A 324 -4.70 -42.36 -11.76
C VAL A 324 -5.62 -41.38 -12.45
N LEU A 325 -6.57 -40.83 -11.69
CA LEU A 325 -7.43 -39.74 -12.14
C LEU A 325 -6.84 -38.41 -11.68
N VAL A 326 -6.81 -37.43 -12.57
CA VAL A 326 -6.50 -36.04 -12.23
C VAL A 326 -7.78 -35.22 -12.43
N ASP A 327 -8.26 -34.63 -11.35
CA ASP A 327 -9.44 -33.77 -11.37
C ASP A 327 -9.11 -32.45 -12.08
N LEU A 328 -9.90 -32.09 -13.09
CA LEU A 328 -9.94 -30.76 -13.70
C LEU A 328 -11.35 -30.12 -13.61
N SER A 329 -12.35 -30.83 -13.09
CA SER A 329 -13.74 -30.35 -12.98
C SER A 329 -13.90 -29.22 -11.97
N HIS A 330 -13.02 -29.16 -10.98
CA HIS A 330 -13.07 -28.15 -9.90
C HIS A 330 -12.07 -27.00 -10.10
N GLY A 331 -11.67 -26.76 -11.35
CA GLY A 331 -10.72 -25.70 -11.71
C GLY A 331 -9.30 -25.92 -11.15
N ASN A 332 -9.00 -27.16 -10.76
CA ASN A 332 -7.69 -27.61 -10.31
C ASN A 332 -6.56 -27.10 -11.21
N LYS A 333 -5.56 -26.47 -10.59
CA LYS A 333 -4.35 -25.96 -11.25
C LYS A 333 -3.32 -27.08 -11.37
N ALA A 334 -3.71 -28.12 -12.10
CA ALA A 334 -2.85 -29.23 -12.51
C ALA A 334 -2.90 -29.39 -14.03
N SER A 335 -1.73 -29.58 -14.62
CA SER A 335 -1.57 -29.88 -16.04
C SER A 335 -0.57 -31.00 -16.26
N TRP A 336 -0.55 -31.57 -17.47
CA TRP A 336 0.45 -32.58 -17.82
C TRP A 336 1.88 -32.03 -17.77
N TRP A 337 2.08 -30.73 -18.00
CA TRP A 337 3.37 -30.06 -17.88
C TRP A 337 3.85 -30.02 -16.43
N GLU A 338 2.94 -29.77 -15.49
CA GLU A 338 3.27 -29.68 -14.06
C GLU A 338 3.49 -31.04 -13.43
N LEU A 339 2.79 -32.07 -13.94
CA LEU A 339 2.88 -33.44 -13.44
C LEU A 339 3.85 -34.31 -14.27
N ASP A 340 4.60 -33.74 -15.21
CA ASP A 340 5.38 -34.51 -16.21
C ASP A 340 6.32 -35.54 -15.56
N ALA A 341 7.10 -35.12 -14.55
CA ALA A 341 8.01 -36.02 -13.82
C ALA A 341 7.26 -37.17 -13.11
N LEU A 342 6.10 -36.88 -12.52
CA LEU A 342 5.26 -37.89 -11.87
C LEU A 342 4.63 -38.84 -12.90
N ILE A 343 4.11 -38.30 -14.01
CA ILE A 343 3.54 -39.08 -15.12
C ILE A 343 4.61 -40.02 -15.68
N ALA A 344 5.83 -39.54 -15.90
CA ALA A 344 6.94 -40.37 -16.37
C ALA A 344 7.24 -41.54 -15.41
N GLU A 345 7.26 -41.30 -14.10
CA GLU A 345 7.46 -42.36 -13.10
C GLU A 345 6.27 -43.34 -13.02
N LEU A 346 5.04 -42.88 -13.23
CA LEU A 346 3.83 -43.71 -13.28
C LEU A 346 3.81 -44.61 -14.53
N VAL A 347 4.15 -44.06 -15.69
CA VAL A 347 4.24 -44.82 -16.95
C VAL A 347 5.31 -45.91 -16.86
N LYS A 348 6.48 -45.63 -16.25
CA LYS A 348 7.52 -46.64 -15.99
C LYS A 348 7.03 -47.83 -15.13
N ARG A 349 5.96 -47.63 -14.36
CA ARG A 349 5.34 -48.62 -13.47
C ARG A 349 4.05 -49.21 -14.03
N ASP A 350 3.75 -48.96 -15.32
CA ASP A 350 2.55 -49.44 -16.02
C ASP A 350 1.23 -48.94 -15.39
N VAL A 351 1.26 -47.69 -14.88
CA VAL A 351 0.10 -46.99 -14.35
C VAL A 351 -0.35 -45.93 -15.35
N ALA A 352 -1.63 -45.96 -15.74
CA ALA A 352 -2.21 -44.99 -16.66
C ALA A 352 -2.63 -43.71 -15.93
N VAL A 353 -2.54 -42.56 -16.61
CA VAL A 353 -2.98 -41.27 -16.08
C VAL A 353 -4.05 -40.67 -16.98
N ARG A 354 -5.19 -40.31 -16.39
CA ARG A 354 -6.30 -39.68 -17.09
C ARG A 354 -6.72 -38.39 -16.40
N PHE A 355 -6.75 -37.31 -17.17
CA PHE A 355 -7.30 -36.03 -16.76
C PHE A 355 -8.80 -35.99 -17.07
N THR A 356 -9.62 -35.46 -16.16
CA THR A 356 -11.08 -35.45 -16.33
C THR A 356 -11.66 -34.09 -15.95
N SER A 357 -12.33 -33.43 -16.89
CA SER A 357 -12.86 -32.07 -16.73
C SER A 357 -14.35 -32.01 -16.38
N ARG A 358 -15.03 -33.15 -16.27
CA ARG A 358 -16.43 -33.24 -15.84
C ARG A 358 -16.55 -34.14 -14.63
N TRP A 359 -17.20 -33.63 -13.58
CA TRP A 359 -17.38 -34.38 -12.35
C TRP A 359 -18.06 -35.73 -12.57
N SER A 360 -19.13 -35.80 -13.39
CA SER A 360 -19.83 -37.06 -13.65
C SER A 360 -18.93 -38.15 -14.24
N GLU A 361 -18.02 -37.78 -15.14
CA GLU A 361 -17.06 -38.71 -15.75
C GLU A 361 -15.98 -39.15 -14.74
N LEU A 362 -15.59 -38.23 -13.84
CA LEU A 362 -14.64 -38.50 -12.77
C LEU A 362 -15.25 -39.43 -11.72
N GLU A 363 -16.48 -39.17 -11.29
CA GLU A 363 -17.21 -39.96 -10.30
C GLU A 363 -17.40 -41.41 -10.75
N ASP A 364 -17.85 -41.61 -12.00
CA ASP A 364 -18.00 -42.94 -12.59
C ASP A 364 -16.66 -43.70 -12.62
N ALA A 365 -15.58 -42.97 -12.89
CA ALA A 365 -14.24 -43.52 -12.98
C ALA A 365 -13.60 -43.92 -11.65
N LEU A 366 -14.01 -43.32 -10.52
CA LEU A 366 -13.40 -43.55 -9.20
C LEU A 366 -13.42 -45.03 -8.81
N ARG A 367 -14.42 -45.80 -9.25
CA ARG A 367 -14.59 -47.22 -8.88
C ARG A 367 -13.43 -48.11 -9.33
N GLY A 368 -12.79 -47.77 -10.45
CA GLY A 368 -11.68 -48.53 -11.04
C GLY A 368 -10.32 -47.84 -10.88
N ALA A 369 -10.27 -46.68 -10.23
CA ALA A 369 -9.04 -45.93 -10.04
C ALA A 369 -8.21 -46.49 -8.87
N SER A 370 -6.89 -46.39 -9.00
CA SER A 370 -5.93 -46.62 -7.92
C SER A 370 -5.71 -45.34 -7.12
N ALA A 371 -5.70 -44.17 -7.79
CA ALA A 371 -5.50 -42.89 -7.13
C ALA A 371 -6.32 -41.75 -7.77
N LEU A 372 -6.62 -40.74 -6.96
CA LEU A 372 -7.18 -39.46 -7.37
C LEU A 372 -6.19 -38.34 -6.99
N ILE A 373 -5.87 -37.47 -7.93
CA ILE A 373 -5.08 -36.25 -7.72
C ILE A 373 -6.00 -35.03 -7.78
N VAL A 374 -5.97 -34.24 -6.71
CA VAL A 374 -6.59 -32.93 -6.57
C VAL A 374 -5.46 -31.94 -6.30
N ALA A 375 -5.34 -30.89 -7.11
CA ALA A 375 -4.23 -29.94 -7.06
C ALA A 375 -4.76 -28.51 -7.16
N SER A 376 -4.72 -27.80 -6.04
CA SER A 376 -5.13 -26.39 -5.92
C SER A 376 -6.46 -26.08 -6.66
N PRO A 377 -7.58 -26.72 -6.28
CA PRO A 377 -8.89 -26.43 -6.86
C PRO A 377 -9.29 -24.97 -6.64
N THR A 378 -10.03 -24.39 -7.59
CA THR A 378 -10.60 -23.04 -7.47
C THR A 378 -12.09 -23.05 -7.18
N ILE A 379 -12.74 -24.20 -7.30
CA ILE A 379 -14.17 -24.41 -7.03
C ILE A 379 -14.30 -25.40 -5.86
N PRO A 380 -15.06 -25.06 -4.80
CA PRO A 380 -15.25 -25.97 -3.67
C PRO A 380 -16.07 -27.20 -4.08
N TYR A 381 -15.71 -28.36 -3.53
CA TYR A 381 -16.47 -29.60 -3.66
C TYR A 381 -17.77 -29.53 -2.86
N SER A 382 -18.87 -30.04 -3.42
CA SER A 382 -20.14 -30.22 -2.72
C SER A 382 -20.06 -31.34 -1.67
N ALA A 383 -21.08 -31.43 -0.81
CA ALA A 383 -21.16 -32.50 0.19
C ALA A 383 -21.25 -33.89 -0.47
N GLU A 384 -22.03 -34.02 -1.54
CA GLU A 384 -22.21 -35.26 -2.30
C GLU A 384 -20.92 -35.68 -3.01
N GLU A 385 -20.19 -34.70 -3.58
CA GLU A 385 -18.90 -34.94 -4.22
C GLU A 385 -17.85 -35.40 -3.19
N CYS A 386 -17.83 -34.77 -2.00
CA CYS A 386 -16.99 -35.20 -0.88
C CYS A 386 -17.30 -36.63 -0.46
N GLU A 387 -18.58 -37.02 -0.36
CA GLU A 387 -18.99 -38.39 -0.01
C GLU A 387 -18.54 -39.42 -1.05
N ALA A 388 -18.48 -39.06 -2.34
CA ALA A 388 -17.94 -39.93 -3.39
C ALA A 388 -16.43 -40.16 -3.20
N VAL A 389 -15.67 -39.10 -2.93
CA VAL A 389 -14.21 -39.20 -2.68
C VAL A 389 -13.93 -39.96 -1.37
N GLU A 390 -14.70 -39.71 -0.30
CA GLU A 390 -14.60 -40.46 0.96
C GLU A 390 -14.84 -41.95 0.74
N ARG A 391 -15.86 -42.33 -0.04
CA ARG A 391 -16.11 -43.72 -0.40
C ARG A 391 -14.93 -44.33 -1.15
N PHE A 392 -14.38 -43.62 -2.13
CA PHE A 392 -13.19 -44.05 -2.88
C PHE A 392 -11.99 -44.35 -1.96
N VAL A 393 -11.68 -43.45 -1.01
CA VAL A 393 -10.60 -43.64 -0.04
C VAL A 393 -10.92 -44.81 0.92
N ASN A 394 -12.14 -44.89 1.43
CA ASN A 394 -12.58 -45.98 2.31
C ASN A 394 -12.56 -47.36 1.63
N ASP A 395 -12.58 -47.37 0.29
CA ASP A 395 -12.50 -48.55 -0.54
C ASP A 395 -11.07 -49.02 -0.85
N GLY A 396 -10.06 -48.30 -0.35
CA GLY A 396 -8.64 -48.63 -0.53
C GLY A 396 -7.88 -47.71 -1.49
N GLY A 397 -8.56 -46.71 -2.07
CA GLY A 397 -7.95 -45.75 -2.97
C GLY A 397 -6.94 -44.81 -2.30
N LEU A 398 -6.04 -44.24 -3.10
CA LEU A 398 -5.11 -43.19 -2.68
C LEU A 398 -5.58 -41.81 -3.16
N LEU A 399 -5.84 -40.90 -2.23
CA LEU A 399 -6.10 -39.49 -2.53
C LEU A 399 -4.82 -38.68 -2.35
N LEU A 400 -4.41 -37.94 -3.37
CA LEU A 400 -3.31 -36.99 -3.33
C LEU A 400 -3.86 -35.57 -3.40
N LEU A 401 -3.60 -34.78 -2.36
CA LEU A 401 -3.98 -33.37 -2.27
C LEU A 401 -2.71 -32.52 -2.36
N PHE A 402 -2.57 -31.75 -3.44
CA PHE A 402 -1.50 -30.76 -3.57
C PHE A 402 -2.08 -29.37 -3.43
N PHE A 403 -1.42 -28.51 -2.65
CA PHE A 403 -1.76 -27.11 -2.54
C PHE A 403 -0.55 -26.25 -2.79
N ASP A 404 -0.76 -25.14 -3.47
CA ASP A 404 0.25 -24.15 -3.74
C ASP A 404 -0.35 -22.75 -3.46
N PRO A 405 0.13 -22.05 -2.42
CA PRO A 405 -0.28 -20.71 -2.02
C PRO A 405 -0.22 -19.65 -3.13
N ALA A 406 0.60 -19.82 -4.18
CA ALA A 406 0.61 -18.90 -5.30
C ALA A 406 -0.73 -18.90 -6.04
N TRP A 407 -1.45 -20.04 -6.02
CA TRP A 407 -2.78 -20.18 -6.65
C TRP A 407 -3.93 -19.81 -5.72
N GLU A 408 -3.70 -19.67 -4.40
CA GLU A 408 -4.73 -19.31 -3.42
C GLU A 408 -5.44 -17.99 -3.76
N TRP A 409 -4.73 -17.09 -4.43
CA TRP A 409 -5.17 -15.72 -4.70
C TRP A 409 -5.52 -15.46 -6.16
N VAL A 410 -5.40 -16.48 -7.00
CA VAL A 410 -5.79 -16.44 -8.41
C VAL A 410 -7.19 -17.03 -8.52
N GLU A 411 -8.19 -16.19 -8.81
CA GLU A 411 -9.56 -16.63 -9.19
C GLU A 411 -10.42 -17.26 -8.06
N VAL A 412 -10.03 -17.16 -6.79
CA VAL A 412 -10.79 -17.73 -5.65
C VAL A 412 -11.35 -16.61 -4.76
N PRO A 413 -12.68 -16.56 -4.51
CA PRO A 413 -13.24 -15.68 -3.47
C PRO A 413 -12.57 -15.99 -2.13
N ALA A 414 -12.10 -14.97 -1.40
CA ALA A 414 -11.32 -15.11 -0.16
C ALA A 414 -11.97 -15.99 0.96
N LEU A 415 -13.23 -16.40 0.77
CA LEU A 415 -14.03 -17.19 1.71
C LEU A 415 -14.28 -18.64 1.26
N SER A 416 -13.96 -19.05 0.03
CA SER A 416 -14.38 -20.37 -0.48
C SER A 416 -13.38 -21.50 -0.25
N TRP A 417 -12.10 -21.20 0.02
CA TRP A 417 -11.00 -22.12 0.36
C TRP A 417 -11.19 -23.56 -0.18
N PRO A 418 -11.18 -23.71 -1.52
CA PRO A 418 -11.78 -24.87 -2.18
C PRO A 418 -11.17 -26.21 -1.79
N ILE A 419 -9.84 -26.27 -1.61
CA ILE A 419 -9.18 -27.53 -1.24
C ILE A 419 -9.62 -28.01 0.15
N ASN A 420 -9.90 -27.08 1.07
CA ASN A 420 -10.31 -27.40 2.43
C ASN A 420 -11.76 -27.86 2.52
N SER A 421 -12.59 -27.62 1.48
CA SER A 421 -13.92 -28.23 1.41
C SER A 421 -13.84 -29.76 1.37
N LEU A 422 -12.78 -30.30 0.75
CA LEU A 422 -12.50 -31.73 0.69
C LEU A 422 -11.54 -32.20 1.79
N ALA A 423 -10.41 -31.49 2.02
CA ALA A 423 -9.37 -31.93 2.95
C ALA A 423 -9.89 -32.11 4.39
N SER A 424 -10.82 -31.24 4.84
CA SER A 424 -11.38 -31.26 6.20
C SER A 424 -12.14 -32.55 6.52
N ARG A 425 -12.67 -33.23 5.49
CA ARG A 425 -13.33 -34.55 5.61
C ARG A 425 -12.38 -35.63 6.11
N PHE A 426 -11.09 -35.44 5.88
CA PHE A 426 -10.02 -36.36 6.30
C PHE A 426 -9.22 -35.84 7.50
N GLY A 427 -9.71 -34.82 8.22
CA GLY A 427 -9.02 -34.24 9.37
C GLY A 427 -7.80 -33.39 9.00
N LEU A 428 -7.71 -32.95 7.75
CA LEU A 428 -6.63 -32.12 7.21
C LEU A 428 -7.14 -30.72 6.90
N TYR A 429 -6.32 -29.70 7.13
CA TYR A 429 -6.65 -28.33 6.75
C TYR A 429 -5.39 -27.58 6.31
N PHE A 430 -5.34 -27.19 5.04
CA PHE A 430 -4.26 -26.37 4.48
C PHE A 430 -4.36 -24.96 5.05
N ALA A 431 -3.27 -24.48 5.65
CA ALA A 431 -3.23 -23.17 6.25
C ALA A 431 -3.15 -22.06 5.18
N LYS A 432 -3.65 -20.89 5.56
CA LYS A 432 -3.57 -19.67 4.74
C LYS A 432 -2.13 -19.19 4.57
N GLY A 433 -1.82 -18.66 3.39
CA GLY A 433 -0.53 -18.03 3.12
C GLY A 433 0.58 -19.05 2.95
N TYR A 434 1.82 -18.60 3.10
CA TYR A 434 3.02 -19.39 2.81
C TYR A 434 3.99 -19.44 4.00
N LEU A 435 4.93 -20.35 3.94
CA LEU A 435 6.03 -20.50 4.88
C LEU A 435 7.27 -19.78 4.38
N TYR A 436 8.06 -19.22 5.30
CA TYR A 436 9.36 -18.67 4.99
C TYR A 436 10.41 -18.97 6.07
N ASN A 437 11.67 -19.06 5.67
CA ASN A 437 12.81 -19.26 6.54
C ASN A 437 13.96 -18.34 6.11
N GLU A 438 14.39 -17.46 7.02
CA GLU A 438 15.43 -16.46 6.74
C GLU A 438 16.86 -16.97 7.01
N ARG A 439 17.01 -18.17 7.59
CA ARG A 439 18.30 -18.73 7.99
C ARG A 439 18.76 -19.83 7.06
N GLU A 440 17.89 -20.81 6.82
CA GLU A 440 18.17 -21.97 6.00
C GLU A 440 17.12 -22.07 4.89
N SER A 441 17.48 -21.55 3.72
CA SER A 441 16.62 -21.56 2.53
C SER A 441 17.44 -21.73 1.25
N TYR A 442 16.81 -22.26 0.20
CA TYR A 442 17.47 -22.42 -1.10
C TYR A 442 17.53 -21.08 -1.84
N GLY A 443 18.46 -20.22 -1.43
CA GLY A 443 18.76 -18.91 -2.04
C GLY A 443 17.70 -17.82 -1.83
N MET A 444 16.44 -18.19 -1.60
CA MET A 444 15.31 -17.28 -1.36
C MET A 444 14.54 -17.73 -0.12
N TYR A 445 14.17 -16.77 0.72
CA TYR A 445 13.55 -17.02 2.03
C TYR A 445 12.26 -17.86 2.01
N ARG A 446 11.53 -17.90 0.87
CA ARG A 446 10.34 -18.76 0.71
C ARG A 446 10.67 -20.21 0.39
N ASN A 447 11.87 -20.50 -0.09
CA ASN A 447 12.29 -21.83 -0.48
C ASN A 447 12.71 -22.62 0.78
N ILE A 448 11.77 -23.37 1.31
CA ILE A 448 11.87 -24.12 2.56
C ILE A 448 12.60 -25.45 2.34
N TYR A 449 13.71 -25.65 3.04
CA TYR A 449 14.24 -26.99 3.23
C TYR A 449 13.32 -27.81 4.14
N VAL A 450 13.06 -29.06 3.79
CA VAL A 450 12.30 -30.01 4.63
C VAL A 450 13.26 -31.10 5.05
N LYS A 451 13.48 -31.26 6.36
CA LYS A 451 14.51 -32.18 6.91
C LYS A 451 14.00 -33.09 8.02
N GLY A 452 12.87 -32.76 8.63
CA GLY A 452 12.24 -33.67 9.60
C GLY A 452 11.35 -34.65 8.85
N PHE A 453 11.59 -35.95 8.99
CA PHE A 453 10.79 -37.00 8.37
C PHE A 453 10.38 -38.06 9.38
N ALA A 454 9.13 -38.52 9.30
CA ALA A 454 8.69 -39.76 9.92
C ALA A 454 8.88 -40.91 8.93
N ASP A 455 8.96 -42.14 9.42
CA ASP A 455 9.00 -43.30 8.52
C ASP A 455 7.64 -43.49 7.83
N SER A 456 7.64 -43.45 6.51
CA SER A 456 6.46 -43.68 5.69
C SER A 456 6.84 -44.10 4.26
N PRO A 457 5.93 -44.71 3.48
CA PRO A 457 6.12 -45.01 2.07
C PRO A 457 6.47 -43.79 1.22
N LEU A 458 6.07 -42.58 1.64
CA LEU A 458 6.34 -41.33 0.93
C LEU A 458 7.72 -40.76 1.28
N THR A 459 8.12 -40.90 2.55
CA THR A 459 9.30 -40.25 3.12
C THR A 459 10.49 -41.19 3.33
N LYS A 460 10.37 -42.46 2.97
CA LYS A 460 11.45 -43.44 3.03
C LYS A 460 12.68 -42.97 2.24
N ASN A 461 13.85 -43.11 2.85
CA ASN A 461 15.15 -42.76 2.27
C ASN A 461 15.28 -41.31 1.78
N LEU A 462 14.47 -40.39 2.32
CA LEU A 462 14.65 -38.96 2.13
C LEU A 462 15.56 -38.40 3.20
N THR A 463 16.46 -37.50 2.79
CA THR A 463 17.40 -36.79 3.66
C THR A 463 17.07 -35.30 3.73
N SER A 464 16.63 -34.73 2.62
CA SER A 464 16.32 -33.31 2.49
C SER A 464 15.42 -33.10 1.27
N LEU A 465 14.46 -32.17 1.36
CA LEU A 465 13.67 -31.68 0.23
C LEU A 465 13.77 -30.16 0.16
N VAL A 466 13.40 -29.58 -0.97
CA VAL A 466 13.15 -28.14 -1.10
C VAL A 466 11.74 -27.93 -1.63
N PHE A 467 10.92 -27.24 -0.85
CA PHE A 467 9.63 -26.71 -1.31
C PHE A 467 9.77 -25.19 -1.54
N PHE A 468 9.10 -24.63 -2.53
CA PHE A 468 9.40 -23.27 -3.01
C PHE A 468 8.36 -22.26 -2.55
N THR A 469 7.09 -22.63 -2.65
CA THR A 469 5.98 -21.86 -2.12
C THR A 469 5.16 -22.82 -1.30
N ALA A 470 5.67 -23.17 -0.12
CA ALA A 470 5.00 -24.12 0.76
C ALA A 470 3.98 -23.42 1.67
N THR A 471 2.85 -24.04 1.94
CA THR A 471 2.10 -23.84 3.19
C THR A 471 2.29 -25.03 4.13
N TYR A 472 1.70 -24.92 5.31
CA TYR A 472 1.61 -26.01 6.26
C TYR A 472 0.20 -26.57 6.36
N ILE A 473 0.10 -27.79 6.88
CA ILE A 473 -1.15 -28.54 6.97
C ILE A 473 -1.48 -28.75 8.44
N HIS A 474 -2.58 -28.20 8.93
CA HIS A 474 -3.08 -28.56 10.24
C HIS A 474 -3.56 -30.02 10.21
N CYS A 475 -2.92 -30.86 11.01
CA CYS A 475 -3.24 -32.27 11.18
C CYS A 475 -2.92 -32.72 12.61
N GLN A 476 -3.73 -33.63 13.18
CA GLN A 476 -3.50 -34.18 14.52
C GLN A 476 -2.61 -35.43 14.41
N ASP A 477 -1.31 -35.29 14.67
CA ASP A 477 -0.30 -36.37 14.64
C ASP A 477 -0.08 -37.09 13.27
N GLU A 478 -0.74 -36.64 12.20
CA GLU A 478 -0.62 -37.22 10.85
C GLU A 478 0.49 -36.58 9.99
N GLY A 479 1.33 -35.72 10.56
CA GLY A 479 2.47 -35.13 9.87
C GLY A 479 3.54 -36.18 9.56
N VAL A 480 4.11 -36.17 8.35
CA VAL A 480 5.22 -37.07 7.97
C VAL A 480 6.46 -36.35 7.47
N ALA A 481 6.34 -35.07 7.10
CA ALA A 481 7.49 -34.22 6.83
C ALA A 481 7.27 -32.81 7.37
N TRP A 482 8.31 -32.23 7.98
CA TRP A 482 8.24 -30.92 8.65
C TRP A 482 9.33 -29.97 8.19
N ALA A 483 8.94 -28.70 8.02
CA ALA A 483 9.86 -27.59 7.94
C ALA A 483 10.65 -27.43 9.26
N PRO A 484 11.87 -26.86 9.22
CA PRO A 484 12.66 -26.50 10.40
C PRO A 484 11.89 -25.66 11.42
N GLU A 485 12.25 -25.77 12.70
CA GLU A 485 11.59 -25.04 13.81
C GLU A 485 11.67 -23.50 13.69
N ASP A 486 12.66 -22.98 12.98
CA ASP A 486 12.83 -21.56 12.70
C ASP A 486 12.16 -21.10 11.40
N THR A 487 11.19 -21.88 10.91
CA THR A 487 10.33 -21.52 9.79
C THR A 487 9.13 -20.74 10.31
N TYR A 488 8.69 -19.71 9.57
CA TYR A 488 7.61 -18.80 9.94
C TYR A 488 6.43 -18.92 8.99
N SER A 489 5.22 -18.75 9.52
CA SER A 489 4.01 -18.53 8.70
C SER A 489 3.90 -17.06 8.28
N SER A 490 3.58 -16.78 7.01
CA SER A 490 3.40 -15.42 6.50
C SER A 490 2.19 -14.69 7.08
N GLU A 491 1.16 -15.42 7.54
CA GLU A 491 -0.06 -14.82 8.11
C GLU A 491 0.04 -14.68 9.63
N GLY A 492 0.63 -15.66 10.32
CA GLY A 492 0.79 -15.63 11.77
C GLY A 492 2.08 -14.96 12.26
N GLU A 493 3.10 -14.85 11.41
CA GLU A 493 4.47 -14.43 11.73
C GLU A 493 5.08 -15.15 12.96
N GLY A 494 4.58 -16.35 13.26
CA GLY A 494 5.09 -17.21 14.33
C GLY A 494 6.08 -18.22 13.79
N ALA A 495 7.18 -18.43 14.52
CA ALA A 495 8.10 -19.54 14.24
C ALA A 495 7.50 -20.86 14.71
N GLY A 496 7.75 -21.94 13.99
CA GLY A 496 7.30 -23.25 14.40
C GLY A 496 7.77 -24.38 13.51
N ARG A 497 7.61 -25.61 14.03
CA ARG A 497 7.81 -26.83 13.27
C ARG A 497 6.55 -27.16 12.50
N TYR A 498 6.49 -26.70 11.26
CA TYR A 498 5.29 -26.80 10.44
C TYR A 498 5.26 -28.11 9.62
N PRO A 499 4.23 -28.96 9.75
CA PRO A 499 4.05 -30.10 8.86
C PRO A 499 3.72 -29.61 7.43
N VAL A 500 4.53 -30.02 6.47
CA VAL A 500 4.37 -29.67 5.04
C VAL A 500 3.95 -30.87 4.19
N ILE A 501 4.06 -32.08 4.74
CA ILE A 501 3.44 -33.29 4.21
C ILE A 501 2.70 -33.98 5.35
N ALA A 502 1.44 -34.32 5.12
CA ALA A 502 0.60 -35.10 6.03
C ALA A 502 0.08 -36.37 5.35
N LEU A 503 -0.11 -37.43 6.12
CA LEU A 503 -0.49 -38.74 5.61
C LEU A 503 -1.49 -39.45 6.52
N VAL A 504 -2.76 -39.44 6.13
CA VAL A 504 -3.84 -40.12 6.88
C VAL A 504 -3.99 -41.55 6.38
N ARG A 505 -4.01 -42.52 7.30
CA ARG A 505 -4.13 -43.95 6.98
C ARG A 505 -5.45 -44.56 7.47
N GLY A 506 -6.10 -45.31 6.58
CA GLY A 506 -7.25 -46.14 6.90
C GLY A 506 -7.23 -47.42 6.05
N LYS A 507 -8.38 -47.77 5.47
CA LYS A 507 -8.43 -48.80 4.42
C LYS A 507 -7.72 -48.34 3.15
N GLY A 508 -7.87 -47.07 2.79
CA GLY A 508 -7.04 -46.37 1.81
C GLY A 508 -6.12 -45.36 2.48
N MET A 509 -5.67 -44.37 1.71
CA MET A 509 -4.66 -43.41 2.16
C MET A 509 -4.93 -42.02 1.59
N VAL A 510 -4.71 -40.98 2.38
CA VAL A 510 -4.75 -39.58 1.93
C VAL A 510 -3.40 -38.95 2.20
N ALA A 511 -2.71 -38.50 1.15
CA ALA A 511 -1.47 -37.75 1.27
C ALA A 511 -1.71 -36.30 0.86
N ALA A 512 -1.34 -35.37 1.74
CA ALA A 512 -1.46 -33.94 1.52
C ALA A 512 -0.08 -33.30 1.47
N PHE A 513 0.14 -32.41 0.50
CA PHE A 513 1.39 -31.73 0.24
C PHE A 513 1.14 -30.23 0.18
N GLY A 514 1.81 -29.47 1.04
CA GLY A 514 1.70 -28.02 1.10
C GLY A 514 2.42 -27.28 -0.03
N ASP A 515 2.98 -27.99 -1.01
CA ASP A 515 3.64 -27.45 -2.20
C ASP A 515 3.34 -28.35 -3.40
N LEU A 516 3.13 -27.76 -4.58
CA LEU A 516 3.00 -28.47 -5.86
C LEU A 516 4.28 -28.32 -6.72
N THR A 517 5.01 -27.22 -6.53
CA THR A 517 6.12 -26.80 -7.38
C THR A 517 7.28 -27.79 -7.41
N PHE A 518 7.49 -28.57 -6.35
CA PHE A 518 8.51 -29.64 -6.32
C PHE A 518 8.31 -30.73 -7.39
N LEU A 519 7.12 -30.86 -8.00
CA LEU A 519 6.87 -31.80 -9.10
C LEU A 519 7.42 -31.33 -10.45
N LYS A 520 7.63 -30.03 -10.62
CA LYS A 520 7.91 -29.39 -11.92
C LYS A 520 9.40 -29.39 -12.23
N GLU A 521 9.77 -29.41 -13.50
CA GLU A 521 11.16 -29.10 -13.89
C GLU A 521 11.46 -27.60 -13.74
N PRO A 522 12.68 -27.22 -13.30
CA PRO A 522 13.78 -28.08 -12.84
C PRO A 522 13.71 -28.45 -11.35
N TYR A 523 12.69 -27.98 -10.62
CA TYR A 523 12.54 -28.07 -9.17
C TYR A 523 12.51 -29.51 -8.62
N CYS A 524 11.99 -30.45 -9.41
CA CYS A 524 11.97 -31.86 -9.07
C CYS A 524 13.36 -32.48 -8.97
N HIS A 525 14.41 -31.84 -9.49
CA HIS A 525 15.79 -32.34 -9.41
C HIS A 525 16.59 -31.77 -8.23
N LEU A 526 16.01 -30.91 -7.40
CA LEU A 526 16.69 -30.38 -6.21
C LEU A 526 16.55 -31.32 -5.01
N GLU A 527 17.64 -31.44 -4.24
CA GLU A 527 17.72 -32.34 -3.08
C GLU A 527 17.14 -33.75 -3.41
N ASP A 528 16.30 -34.31 -2.54
CA ASP A 528 15.62 -35.58 -2.79
C ASP A 528 14.21 -35.43 -3.40
N ASN A 529 13.85 -34.28 -3.98
CA ASN A 529 12.52 -34.06 -4.55
C ASN A 529 12.13 -35.15 -5.56
N TYR A 530 13.04 -35.55 -6.44
CA TYR A 530 12.78 -36.62 -7.41
C TYR A 530 12.55 -37.97 -6.74
N LYS A 531 13.23 -38.24 -5.61
CA LYS A 531 12.99 -39.47 -4.84
C LYS A 531 11.60 -39.43 -4.20
N LEU A 532 11.13 -38.28 -3.73
CA LEU A 532 9.75 -38.11 -3.27
C LEU A 532 8.76 -38.37 -4.41
N VAL A 533 8.99 -37.85 -5.62
CA VAL A 533 8.16 -38.15 -6.82
C VAL A 533 8.11 -39.66 -7.09
N ALA A 534 9.27 -40.33 -7.06
CA ALA A 534 9.35 -41.78 -7.25
C ALA A 534 8.66 -42.58 -6.12
N ASN A 535 8.72 -42.09 -4.88
CA ASN A 535 8.01 -42.68 -3.74
C ASN A 535 6.49 -42.53 -3.90
N ILE A 536 5.99 -41.36 -4.34
CA ILE A 536 4.56 -41.13 -4.65
C ILE A 536 4.11 -42.10 -5.75
N ALA A 537 4.84 -42.20 -6.85
CA ALA A 537 4.51 -43.13 -7.94
C ALA A 537 4.51 -44.60 -7.50
N SER A 538 5.44 -44.97 -6.60
CA SER A 538 5.49 -46.33 -6.05
C SER A 538 4.31 -46.60 -5.11
N ALA A 539 3.94 -45.64 -4.27
CA ALA A 539 2.77 -45.74 -3.40
C ALA A 539 1.47 -45.89 -4.21
N ILE A 540 1.32 -45.17 -5.33
CA ILE A 540 0.20 -45.34 -6.27
C ILE A 540 0.19 -46.76 -6.86
N ALA A 541 1.33 -47.25 -7.33
CA ALA A 541 1.44 -48.55 -8.00
C ALA A 541 1.19 -49.75 -7.05
N GLU A 542 1.40 -49.56 -5.74
CA GLU A 542 1.11 -50.57 -4.72
C GLU A 542 -0.40 -50.69 -4.41
N VAL A 543 -1.22 -49.70 -4.78
CA VAL A 543 -2.68 -49.77 -4.65
C VAL A 543 -3.22 -50.76 -5.69
N LYS A 544 -3.65 -51.93 -5.24
CA LYS A 544 -4.24 -52.96 -6.11
C LYS A 544 -5.47 -52.40 -6.82
N ALA A 545 -5.40 -52.28 -8.15
CA ALA A 545 -6.58 -52.01 -8.97
C ALA A 545 -7.62 -53.11 -8.75
N ARG A 546 -8.89 -52.72 -8.55
CA ARG A 546 -10.00 -53.68 -8.50
C ARG A 546 -10.19 -54.26 -9.90
N ALA A 547 -10.29 -55.58 -10.01
CA ALA A 547 -10.82 -56.22 -11.22
C ALA A 547 -12.33 -55.88 -11.30
N GLU A 548 -12.77 -55.49 -12.50
CA GLU A 548 -14.16 -55.13 -12.82
C GLU A 548 -15.20 -56.16 -12.36
#